data_AF-A0A0Q5CB53-F1
#
_entry.id   AF-A0A0Q5CB53-F1
#
_cell.length_a   1.000
_cell.length_b   1.000
_cell.length_c   1.000
_cell.angle_alpha   90.00
_cell.angle_beta   90.00
_cell.angle_gamma   90.00
#
_symmetry.space_group_name_H-M   'P 1'
#
loop_
_entity.id
_entity.type
_entity.pdbx_description
1 polymer ?
#
loop_
_entity_poly.entity_id
_entity_poly.type
_entity_poly.pdbx_seq_one_letter_code
_entity_poly.pdbx_strand_id
1 'polypeptide(L)' 'MSRDASSSSDASLHIDWTLCDGRGLCTELLPELLTRDEWGYPLAAAGSDVTVPRELVGPAKQAVGLCPRAALRLRASAGA' A
#
# COMPACT_ATOMS: atom_id res chain seq x y z
N MET A 1 11.99 14.27 22.02
CA MET A 1 11.19 14.24 20.78
C MET A 1 12.13 14.54 19.62
N SER A 2 12.64 13.51 18.94
CA SER A 2 13.62 13.68 17.84
C SER A 2 12.95 13.35 16.51
N ARG A 3 12.79 14.37 15.67
CA ARG A 3 12.93 14.31 14.19
C ARG A 3 14.41 14.64 13.94
N ASP A 4 15.18 14.00 13.07
CA ASP A 4 15.00 13.76 11.64
C ASP A 4 15.97 12.66 11.12
N ALA A 5 15.73 12.23 9.86
CA ALA A 5 16.70 11.71 8.86
C ALA A 5 16.53 10.24 8.38
N SER A 6 15.65 10.05 7.39
CA SER A 6 16.10 9.49 6.10
C SER A 6 15.16 9.90 4.97
N SER A 7 15.61 10.89 4.18
CA SER A 7 15.04 11.17 2.86
C SER A 7 15.46 10.05 1.91
N SER A 8 14.51 9.18 1.60
CA SER A 8 14.55 8.24 0.47
C SER A 8 13.11 8.06 0.06
N SER A 9 12.70 8.76 -1.00
CA SER A 9 11.31 9.00 -1.39
C SER A 9 10.40 7.80 -1.12
N ASP A 10 9.62 7.91 -0.05
CA ASP A 10 8.55 6.98 0.26
C ASP A 10 7.47 7.09 -0.85
N ALA A 11 6.66 6.07 -1.04
CA ALA A 11 5.47 6.19 -1.88
C ALA A 11 4.24 5.97 -1.02
N SER A 12 3.11 6.55 -1.38
CA SER A 12 1.85 6.25 -0.72
C SER A 12 1.03 5.28 -1.57
N LEU A 13 0.71 4.11 -1.03
CA LEU A 13 -0.24 3.18 -1.61
C LEU A 13 -1.64 3.51 -1.08
N HIS A 14 -2.51 3.97 -1.97
CA HIS A 14 -3.91 4.23 -1.69
C HIS A 14 -4.77 3.00 -2.01
N ILE A 15 -5.68 2.65 -1.10
CA ILE A 15 -6.70 1.61 -1.25
C ILE A 15 -8.08 2.27 -1.36
N ASP A 16 -8.71 2.12 -2.52
CA ASP A 16 -10.09 2.51 -2.76
C ASP A 16 -11.05 1.40 -2.32
N TRP A 17 -11.60 1.54 -1.11
CA TRP A 17 -12.52 0.56 -0.52
C TRP A 17 -13.84 0.42 -1.28
N THR A 18 -14.21 1.40 -2.12
CA THR A 18 -15.45 1.33 -2.91
C THR A 18 -15.30 0.42 -4.13
N LEU A 19 -14.05 0.22 -4.59
CA LEU A 19 -13.71 -0.68 -5.70
C LEU A 19 -13.18 -2.03 -5.20
N CYS A 20 -12.55 -2.06 -4.03
CA CYS A 20 -11.99 -3.25 -3.43
C CYS A 20 -13.08 -4.29 -3.16
N ASP A 21 -12.75 -5.56 -3.43
CA ASP A 21 -13.68 -6.68 -3.32
C ASP A 21 -12.98 -7.93 -2.75
N GLY A 22 -12.07 -7.70 -1.78
CA GLY A 22 -11.44 -8.78 -0.99
C GLY A 22 -10.57 -9.80 -1.73
N ARG A 23 -10.08 -9.51 -2.95
CA ARG A 23 -9.29 -10.48 -3.74
C ARG A 23 -7.94 -10.80 -3.11
N GLY A 24 -7.33 -9.78 -2.52
CA GLY A 24 -6.12 -9.80 -1.69
C GLY A 24 -4.85 -10.44 -2.26
N LEU A 25 -4.67 -10.36 -3.59
CA LEU A 25 -3.32 -10.43 -4.18
C LEU A 25 -2.36 -9.39 -3.57
N CYS A 26 -2.88 -8.24 -3.14
CA CYS A 26 -2.09 -7.22 -2.48
C CYS A 26 -1.54 -7.64 -1.13
N THR A 27 -2.26 -8.44 -0.35
CA THR A 27 -1.77 -8.93 0.96
C THR A 27 -0.68 -9.98 0.78
N GLU A 28 -0.72 -10.75 -0.31
CA GLU A 28 0.36 -11.70 -0.66
C GLU A 28 1.63 -11.00 -1.17
N LEU A 29 1.46 -9.89 -1.91
CA LEU A 29 2.58 -9.13 -2.49
C LEU A 29 3.20 -8.12 -1.52
N LEU A 30 2.44 -7.67 -0.52
CA LEU A 30 2.87 -6.67 0.47
C LEU A 30 2.56 -7.14 1.90
N PRO A 31 2.99 -8.33 2.32
CA PRO A 31 2.70 -8.85 3.66
C PRO A 31 3.31 -8.00 4.78
N GLU A 32 4.32 -7.17 4.47
CA GLU A 32 4.93 -6.23 5.42
C GLU A 32 4.04 -5.00 5.69
N LEU A 33 3.15 -4.65 4.75
CA LEU A 33 2.32 -3.44 4.82
C LEU A 33 0.84 -3.75 5.07
N LEU A 34 0.38 -4.89 4.56
CA LEU A 34 -1.02 -5.27 4.53
C LEU A 34 -1.20 -6.66 5.13
N THR A 35 -2.14 -6.77 6.06
CA THR A 35 -2.70 -8.06 6.49
C THR A 35 -4.07 -8.25 5.86
N ARG A 36 -4.74 -9.36 6.16
CA ARG A 36 -6.08 -9.67 5.67
C ARG A 36 -7.01 -9.89 6.85
N ASP A 37 -8.20 -9.30 6.79
CA ASP A 37 -9.26 -9.56 7.78
C ASP A 37 -9.98 -10.89 7.52
N GLU A 38 -10.96 -11.20 8.36
CA GLU A 38 -11.79 -12.41 8.25
C GLU A 38 -12.69 -12.45 7.00
N TRP A 39 -12.94 -11.30 6.37
CA TRP A 39 -13.75 -11.19 5.15
C TRP A 39 -12.90 -11.13 3.86
N GLY A 40 -11.58 -11.16 4.00
CA GLY A 40 -10.65 -11.14 2.89
C GLY A 40 -10.22 -9.74 2.44
N TYR A 41 -10.64 -8.67 3.10
CA TYR A 41 -10.21 -7.32 2.77
C TYR A 41 -8.82 -7.04 3.35
N PRO A 42 -7.99 -6.24 2.65
CA PRO A 42 -6.72 -5.83 3.20
C PRO A 42 -6.94 -4.98 4.45
N LEU A 43 -6.06 -5.10 5.43
CA LEU A 43 -5.96 -4.20 6.57
C LEU A 43 -4.59 -3.53 6.53
N ALA A 44 -4.56 -2.22 6.70
CA ALA A 44 -3.33 -1.43 6.79
C ALA A 44 -3.24 -0.75 8.15
N ALA A 45 -2.00 -0.45 8.58
CA ALA A 45 -1.77 0.23 9.86
C ALA A 45 -2.38 1.65 9.91
N ALA A 46 -2.54 2.31 8.76
CA ALA A 46 -2.98 3.70 8.67
C ALA A 46 -4.04 3.91 7.58
N GLY A 47 -5.23 3.32 7.77
CA GLY A 47 -6.40 3.61 6.94
C GLY A 47 -6.19 3.31 5.45
N SER A 48 -6.67 4.21 4.58
CA SER A 48 -6.64 4.01 3.12
C SER A 48 -5.30 4.33 2.47
N ASP A 49 -4.43 5.13 3.09
CA ASP A 49 -3.17 5.59 2.51
C ASP A 49 -2.00 5.04 3.32
N VAL A 50 -1.29 4.08 2.72
CA VAL A 50 -0.21 3.33 3.37
C VAL A 50 1.13 3.87 2.91
N THR A 51 1.99 4.24 3.86
CA THR A 51 3.40 4.56 3.63
C THR A 51 4.12 3.33 3.08
N VAL A 52 4.79 3.47 1.94
CA VAL A 52 5.49 2.39 1.23
C VAL A 52 6.99 2.72 1.22
N PRO A 53 7.77 2.01 2.05
CA PRO A 53 9.23 2.11 2.03
C PRO A 53 9.78 1.88 0.64
N ARG A 54 10.91 2.52 0.34
CA ARG A 54 11.52 2.52 -1.00
C ARG A 54 11.77 1.11 -1.54
N GLU A 55 12.13 0.17 -0.68
CA GLU A 55 12.35 -1.25 -0.99
C GLU A 55 11.06 -1.99 -1.40
N LEU A 56 9.90 -1.55 -0.92
CA LEU A 56 8.60 -2.14 -1.22
C LEU A 56 7.88 -1.46 -2.40
N VAL A 57 8.46 -0.42 -2.99
CA VAL A 57 7.88 0.26 -4.17
C VAL A 57 7.74 -0.68 -5.38
N GLY A 58 8.68 -1.60 -5.58
CA GLY A 58 8.61 -2.60 -6.65
C GLY A 58 7.41 -3.54 -6.49
N PRO A 59 7.32 -4.29 -5.37
CA PRO A 59 6.14 -5.10 -5.03
C PRO A 59 4.84 -4.29 -5.04
N ALA A 60 4.84 -3.04 -4.58
CA ALA A 60 3.65 -2.19 -4.58
C ALA A 60 3.16 -1.86 -6.00
N LYS A 61 4.08 -1.60 -6.95
CA LYS A 61 3.73 -1.44 -8.37
C LYS A 61 3.13 -2.72 -8.95
N GLN A 62 3.66 -3.89 -8.58
CA GLN A 62 3.10 -5.18 -9.01
C GLN A 62 1.69 -5.38 -8.43
N ALA A 63 1.48 -5.09 -7.15
CA ALA A 63 0.17 -5.16 -6.52
C ALA A 63 -0.86 -4.24 -7.20
N VAL A 64 -0.47 -3.02 -7.56
CA VAL A 64 -1.30 -2.10 -8.35
C VAL A 64 -1.66 -2.70 -9.71
N GLY A 65 -0.68 -3.22 -10.45
CA GLY A 65 -0.90 -3.79 -11.79
C GLY A 65 -1.72 -5.09 -11.80
N LEU A 66 -1.68 -5.86 -10.71
CA LEU A 66 -2.37 -7.15 -10.59
C LEU A 66 -3.74 -7.04 -9.92
N CYS A 67 -4.12 -5.86 -9.41
CA CYS A 67 -5.42 -5.67 -8.79
C CYS A 67 -6.54 -5.74 -9.85
N PRO A 68 -7.39 -6.79 -9.88
CA PRO A 68 -8.40 -6.96 -10.94
C PRO A 68 -9.53 -5.93 -10.87
N ARG A 69 -9.64 -5.20 -9.75
CA ARG A 69 -10.63 -4.14 -9.54
C ARG A 69 -10.05 -2.73 -9.73
N ALA A 70 -8.75 -2.62 -10.00
CA ALA A 70 -8.03 -1.33 -10.02
C ALA A 70 -8.26 -0.47 -8.76
N ALA A 71 -8.42 -1.13 -7.60
CA ALA A 71 -8.68 -0.49 -6.32
C ALA A 71 -7.40 0.10 -5.68
N LEU A 72 -6.22 -0.20 -6.21
CA LEU A 72 -4.94 0.24 -5.67
C LEU A 72 -4.32 1.33 -6.53
N ARG A 73 -3.75 2.36 -5.90
CA ARG A 73 -3.01 3.41 -6.60
C ARG A 73 -1.73 3.74 -5.86
N LEU A 74 -0.62 3.86 -6.58
CA LEU A 74 0.64 4.32 -6.00
C LEU A 74 0.84 5.80 -6.31
N ARG A 75 1.11 6.59 -5.29
CA ARG A 75 1.38 8.03 -5.37
C ARG A 75 2.83 8.25 -4.93
N ALA A 76 3.58 9.07 -5.65
CA ALA A 76 4.86 9.51 -5.11
C ALA A 76 4.60 10.29 -3.81
N SER A 77 5.31 10.01 -2.72
CA SER A 77 5.35 11.01 -1.65
C SER A 77 6.06 12.22 -2.25
N ALA A 78 5.37 13.36 -2.26
CA ALA A 78 6.04 14.61 -2.56
C ALA A 78 7.04 14.81 -1.42
N GLY A 79 8.33 14.58 -1.69
CA GLY A 79 9.39 14.97 -0.78
C GLY A 79 9.23 16.47 -0.53
N ALA A 80 8.91 16.82 0.72
CA ALA A 80 9.05 18.17 1.23
C ALA A 80 10.53 18.45 1.52
#